data_AF-A0A2V5WYF6-F1
#
_entry.id   AF-A0A2V5WYF6-F1
#
_cell.length_a   1.000
_cell.length_b   1.000
_cell.length_c   1.000
_cell.angle_alpha   90.00
_cell.angle_beta   90.00
_cell.angle_gamma   90.00
#
_symmetry.space_group_name_H-M   'P 1'
#
loop_
_entity.id
_entity.type
_entity.pdbx_description
1 polymer ?
#
loop_
_entity_poly.entity_id
_entity_poly.type
_entity_poly.pdbx_seq_one_letter_code
_entity_poly.pdbx_strand_id
1 'polypeptide(L)'
;KAADGVFISQVAKLEQIPENERLNPEAVVNAIQESGRPAFYEENADAIINRIVPMLRAKDIVAVFSNGGFDRIHEKLLEKLRG
;
A
#
# COMPACT_ATOMS: atom_id res chain seq x y z
N LYS A 1 -4.17 -15.06 -8.77
CA LYS A 1 -4.05 -13.63 -8.37
C LYS A 1 -5.34 -13.28 -7.65
N ALA A 2 -5.29 -12.73 -6.42
CA ALA A 2 -6.45 -12.66 -5.52
C ALA A 2 -6.93 -11.25 -5.16
N ALA A 3 -6.11 -10.21 -5.36
CA ALA A 3 -6.48 -8.83 -5.09
C ALA A 3 -6.77 -8.06 -6.39
N ASP A 4 -7.83 -7.25 -6.36
CA ASP A 4 -8.27 -6.38 -7.47
C ASP A 4 -7.44 -5.09 -7.61
N GLY A 5 -6.75 -4.69 -6.55
CA GLY A 5 -5.81 -3.57 -6.55
C GLY A 5 -4.76 -3.71 -5.43
N VAL A 6 -3.62 -3.03 -5.58
CA VAL A 6 -2.51 -3.13 -4.63
C VAL A 6 -1.92 -1.76 -4.31
N PHE A 7 -1.63 -1.52 -3.03
CA PHE A 7 -0.79 -0.42 -2.59
C PHE A 7 0.48 -0.99 -1.96
N ILE A 8 1.62 -0.41 -2.28
CA ILE A 8 2.93 -0.74 -1.72
C ILE A 8 3.45 0.51 -1.03
N SER A 9 3.79 0.40 0.25
CA SER A 9 4.43 1.49 0.99
C SER A 9 5.94 1.46 0.81
N GLN A 10 6.58 2.61 0.92
CA GLN A 10 8.02 2.67 1.20
C GLN A 10 8.35 1.86 2.45
N VAL A 11 9.43 1.08 2.37
CA VAL A 11 9.91 0.26 3.48
C VAL A 11 10.51 1.17 4.55
N ALA A 12 10.09 0.98 5.80
CA ALA A 12 10.67 1.69 6.93
C ALA A 12 12.17 1.40 7.06
N LYS A 13 12.98 2.44 7.32
CA LYS A 13 14.44 2.33 7.47
C LYS A 13 15.12 1.73 6.23
N LEU A 14 14.65 2.09 5.04
CA LEU A 14 15.22 1.66 3.76
C LEU A 14 16.75 1.87 3.70
N GLU A 15 17.24 2.90 4.38
CA GLU A 15 18.66 3.26 4.50
C GLU A 15 19.49 2.18 5.19
N GLN A 16 18.88 1.35 6.04
CA GLN A 16 19.54 0.24 6.74
C GLN A 16 19.65 -1.03 5.89
N ILE A 17 18.95 -1.06 4.75
CA ILE A 17 19.01 -2.18 3.80
C ILE A 17 20.10 -1.88 2.77
N PRO A 18 21.06 -2.79 2.52
CA PRO A 18 22.04 -2.65 1.46
C PRO A 18 21.35 -2.37 0.12
N GLU A 19 21.88 -1.43 -0.67
CA GLU A 19 21.21 -0.96 -1.90
C GLU A 19 20.91 -2.10 -2.89
N ASN A 20 21.83 -3.06 -3.01
CA ASN A 20 21.69 -4.25 -3.85
C ASN A 20 20.66 -5.28 -3.35
N GLU A 21 20.19 -5.14 -2.11
CA GLU A 21 19.15 -6.00 -1.51
C GLU A 21 17.79 -5.28 -1.44
N ARG A 22 17.73 -3.99 -1.76
CA ARG A 22 16.48 -3.22 -1.74
C ARG A 22 15.54 -3.72 -2.81
N LEU A 23 14.29 -3.96 -2.42
CA LEU A 23 13.21 -4.17 -3.37
C LEU A 23 13.07 -2.90 -4.24
N ASN A 24 13.01 -3.06 -5.56
CA ASN A 24 12.64 -1.97 -6.46
C ASN A 24 11.10 -1.87 -6.50
N PRO A 25 10.47 -0.89 -5.83
CA PRO A 25 9.02 -0.83 -5.73
C PRO A 25 8.35 -0.50 -7.07
N GLU A 26 9.01 0.29 -7.93
CA GLU A 26 8.51 0.63 -9.25
C GLU A 26 8.41 -0.61 -10.14
N ALA A 27 9.43 -1.48 -10.12
CA ALA A 27 9.40 -2.74 -10.86
C ALA A 27 8.24 -3.64 -10.40
N VAL A 28 7.96 -3.68 -9.08
CA VAL A 28 6.83 -4.46 -8.54
C VAL A 28 5.49 -3.85 -8.98
N VAL A 29 5.34 -2.53 -8.89
CA VAL A 29 4.14 -1.83 -9.36
C VAL A 29 3.89 -2.09 -10.83
N ASN A 30 4.91 -1.94 -11.69
CA ASN A 30 4.82 -2.17 -13.13
C ASN A 30 4.39 -3.61 -13.43
N ALA A 31 5.00 -4.61 -12.79
CA ALA A 31 4.64 -6.01 -12.99
C ALA A 31 3.18 -6.32 -12.56
N ILE A 32 2.64 -5.64 -11.55
CA ILE A 32 1.23 -5.77 -11.17
C ILE A 32 0.33 -5.06 -12.19
N GLN A 33 0.70 -3.87 -12.64
CA GLN A 33 -0.05 -3.10 -13.64
C GLN A 33 -0.12 -3.82 -15.00
N GLU A 34 0.97 -4.42 -15.45
CA GLU A 34 1.03 -5.26 -16.66
C GLU A 34 0.07 -6.46 -16.61
N SER A 35 -0.33 -6.86 -15.41
CA SER A 35 -1.35 -7.89 -15.23
C SER A 35 -2.79 -7.38 -15.22
N GLY A 36 -3.02 -6.12 -15.59
CA GLY A 36 -4.34 -5.50 -15.73
C GLY A 36 -4.97 -5.05 -14.41
N ARG A 37 -4.18 -4.84 -13.35
CA ARG A 37 -4.68 -4.45 -12.03
C ARG A 37 -4.00 -3.15 -11.57
N PRO A 38 -4.75 -2.19 -11.01
CA PRO A 38 -4.16 -0.98 -10.46
C PRO A 38 -3.18 -1.33 -9.33
N ALA A 39 -1.99 -0.74 -9.40
CA ALA A 39 -1.02 -0.76 -8.32
C ALA A 39 -0.39 0.62 -8.13
N PHE A 40 -0.11 0.95 -6.88
CA PHE A 40 0.44 2.25 -6.50
C PHE A 40 1.57 2.07 -5.48
N TYR A 41 2.60 2.90 -5.60
CA TYR A 41 3.65 3.03 -4.60
C TYR A 41 3.47 4.38 -3.90
N GLU A 42 3.44 4.36 -2.58
CA GLU A 42 3.18 5.54 -1.75
C GLU A 42 4.20 5.63 -0.62
N GLU A 43 4.54 6.85 -0.20
CA GLU A 43 5.60 7.12 0.77
C GLU A 43 5.27 6.57 2.17
N ASN A 44 4.00 6.64 2.59
CA ASN A 44 3.57 6.29 3.94
C ASN A 44 2.07 5.96 4.00
N ALA A 45 1.60 5.58 5.19
CA ALA A 45 0.20 5.22 5.40
C ALA A 45 -0.78 6.37 5.11
N ASP A 46 -0.41 7.63 5.38
CA ASP A 46 -1.29 8.77 5.13
C ASP A 46 -1.52 8.98 3.62
N ALA A 47 -0.46 8.85 2.81
CA ALA A 47 -0.54 8.90 1.37
C ALA A 47 -1.42 7.76 0.80
N ILE A 48 -1.25 6.53 1.31
CA ILE A 48 -2.11 5.39 0.94
C ILE A 48 -3.57 5.69 1.25
N ILE A 49 -3.86 6.14 2.48
CA ILE A 49 -5.23 6.40 2.93
C ILE A 49 -5.89 7.49 2.09
N ASN A 50 -5.20 8.61 1.86
CA ASN A 50 -5.73 9.71 1.05
C ASN A 50 -6.08 9.27 -0.37
N ARG A 51 -5.37 8.28 -0.92
CA ARG A 51 -5.62 7.75 -2.26
C ARG A 51 -6.65 6.62 -2.30
N ILE A 52 -6.61 5.68 -1.36
CA ILE A 52 -7.50 4.50 -1.38
C ILE A 52 -8.93 4.87 -0.98
N VAL A 53 -9.12 5.75 0.01
CA VAL A 53 -10.46 6.10 0.53
C VAL A 53 -11.45 6.54 -0.57
N PRO A 54 -11.13 7.47 -1.49
CA PRO A 54 -12.05 7.85 -2.56
C PRO A 54 -12.28 6.76 -3.62
N MET A 55 -11.46 5.70 -3.63
CA MET A 55 -11.60 4.57 -4.57
C MET A 55 -12.49 3.45 -4.01
N LEU A 56 -12.63 3.37 -2.68
CA LEU A 56 -13.37 2.30 -2.00
C LEU A 56 -14.87 2.41 -2.25
N ARG A 57 -15.50 1.24 -2.34
CA ARG A 57 -16.94 1.06 -2.46
C ARG A 57 -17.45 0.27 -1.28
N ALA A 58 -18.74 0.38 -1.02
CA ALA A 58 -19.39 -0.46 -0.03
C ALA A 58 -19.16 -1.94 -0.37
N LYS A 59 -18.77 -2.73 0.64
CA LYS A 59 -18.40 -4.16 0.57
C LYS A 59 -17.01 -4.47 0.02
N ASP A 60 -16.19 -3.47 -0.29
CA ASP A 60 -14.77 -3.72 -0.56
C ASP A 60 -14.07 -4.28 0.68
N ILE A 61 -13.07 -5.13 0.44
CA ILE A 61 -12.24 -5.73 1.49
C ILE A 61 -10.83 -5.17 1.36
N VAL A 62 -10.36 -4.47 2.40
CA VAL A 62 -8.98 -3.99 2.48
C VAL A 62 -8.19 -4.92 3.40
N ALA A 63 -7.27 -5.69 2.81
CA ALA A 63 -6.31 -6.50 3.56
C ALA A 63 -4.98 -5.73 3.69
N VAL A 64 -4.49 -5.60 4.92
CA VAL A 64 -3.22 -4.94 5.22
C VAL A 64 -2.23 -6.00 5.68
N PHE A 65 -1.07 -6.05 5.03
CA PHE A 65 0.03 -6.96 5.37
C PHE A 65 1.21 -6.13 5.86
N SER A 66 1.63 -6.32 7.11
CA SER A 66 2.77 -5.64 7.71
C SER A 66 3.44 -6.50 8.76
N ASN A 67 4.76 -6.38 8.87
CA ASN A 67 5.56 -6.99 9.92
C ASN A 67 5.78 -6.04 11.12
N GLY A 68 5.14 -4.88 11.13
CA GLY A 68 5.28 -3.86 12.17
C GLY A 68 4.10 -2.88 12.23
N GLY A 69 4.27 -1.76 12.92
CA GLY A 69 3.18 -0.82 13.21
C GLY A 69 2.54 -0.13 12.00
N PHE A 70 3.22 -0.08 10.85
CA PHE A 70 2.73 0.51 9.58
C PHE A 70 2.03 1.86 9.78
N ASP A 71 2.64 2.74 10.57
CA ASP A 71 2.10 4.06 10.93
C ASP A 71 0.64 4.05 11.39
N ARG A 72 0.20 2.96 12.03
CA ARG A 72 -1.17 2.77 12.52
C ARG A 72 -2.21 2.87 11.40
N ILE A 73 -1.88 2.37 10.20
CA ILE A 73 -2.74 2.44 9.01
C ILE A 73 -4.14 1.86 9.27
N HIS A 74 -4.24 0.83 10.10
CA HIS A 74 -5.53 0.22 10.44
C HIS A 74 -6.46 1.22 11.13
N GLU A 75 -5.99 1.90 12.16
CA GLU A 75 -6.79 2.88 12.89
C GLU A 75 -7.07 4.12 12.05
N LYS A 76 -6.06 4.64 11.35
CA LYS A 76 -6.21 5.81 10.48
C LYS A 76 -7.23 5.57 9.36
N LEU A 77 -7.22 4.38 8.75
CA LEU A 77 -8.18 4.02 7.71
C LEU A 77 -9.61 3.96 8.29
N LEU A 78 -9.79 3.33 9.45
CA LEU A 78 -11.09 3.25 10.11
C LEU A 78 -11.61 4.62 10.53
N GLU A 79 -10.75 5.51 11.03
CA GLU A 79 -11.12 6.88 11.36
C GLU A 79 -11.62 7.65 10.13
N LYS A 80 -10.96 7.49 8.98
CA LYS A 80 -11.39 8.13 7.72
C LYS A 80 -12.68 7.56 7.14
N LEU A 81 -12.97 6.28 7.36
CA LEU A 81 -14.19 5.63 6.85
C LEU A 81 -15.42 5.81 7.76
N ARG A 82 -15.23 6.25 9.02
CA ARG A 82 -16.32 6.51 9.96
C ARG A 82 -16.91 7.91 9.84
N GLY A 83 -16.21 8.84 9.19
CA GLY A 83 -16.70 10.19 8.88
C GLY A 83 -17.51 10.20 7.59
#